data_AF-A0A936MNE5-F1
#
_entry.id   AF-A0A936MNE5-F1
#
_cell.length_a   1.000
_cell.length_b   1.000
_cell.length_c   1.000
_cell.angle_alpha   90.00
_cell.angle_beta   90.00
_cell.angle_gamma   90.00
#
_symmetry.space_group_name_H-M   'P 1'
#
loop_
_entity.id
_entity.type
_entity.pdbx_description
1 polymer ?
#
loop_
_entity_poly.entity_id
_entity_poly.type
_entity_poly.pdbx_seq_one_letter_code
_entity_poly.pdbx_strand_id
1 'polypeptide(L)'
;MLKYSLVAPLLICLGGLLPACGGAEIGEACETRGSQDECVDDAICDLKGTDETEPVCLKVCNDASECAATEDCNGVSGSNIKACTPKK
;
A
#
# COMPACT_ATOMS: atom_id res chain seq x y z
N MET A 1 -24.55 33.45 46.50
CA MET A 1 -24.49 31.98 46.41
C MET A 1 -24.67 31.57 44.95
N LEU A 2 -23.59 31.50 44.18
CA LEU A 2 -23.62 31.04 42.79
C LEU A 2 -23.18 29.58 42.74
N LYS A 3 -24.12 28.72 42.38
CA LYS A 3 -23.98 27.27 42.30
C LYS A 3 -23.52 26.91 40.89
N TYR A 4 -22.21 27.02 40.62
CA TYR A 4 -21.63 26.53 39.37
C TYR A 4 -21.32 25.04 39.52
N SER A 5 -22.25 24.25 39.00
CA SER A 5 -22.18 22.80 38.89
C SER A 5 -20.92 22.41 38.11
N LEU A 6 -20.05 21.65 38.77
CA LEU A 6 -19.07 20.77 38.15
C LEU A 6 -19.79 19.91 37.10
N VAL A 7 -19.42 20.02 35.82
CA VAL A 7 -19.19 18.96 34.82
C VAL A 7 -18.92 19.71 33.50
N ALA A 8 -17.67 20.05 33.23
CA ALA A 8 -17.23 20.37 31.87
C ALA A 8 -16.57 19.09 31.33
N PRO A 9 -17.11 18.46 30.27
CA PRO A 9 -16.61 17.17 29.82
C PRO A 9 -15.23 17.34 29.20
N LEU A 10 -14.25 16.73 29.87
CA LEU A 10 -13.02 16.25 29.28
C LEU A 10 -13.36 15.17 28.24
N LEU A 11 -12.54 15.09 27.19
CA LEU A 11 -12.54 14.07 26.13
C LEU A 11 -13.61 14.23 25.04
N ILE A 12 -13.15 14.72 23.88
CA ILE A 12 -13.21 13.98 22.61
C ILE A 12 -12.18 14.66 21.68
N CYS A 13 -10.93 14.24 21.80
CA CYS A 13 -9.97 14.29 20.69
C CYS A 13 -10.18 13.02 19.86
N LEU A 14 -11.32 12.90 19.18
CA LEU A 14 -11.50 11.92 18.10
C LEU A 14 -11.21 12.66 16.79
N GLY A 15 -9.94 13.04 16.62
CA GLY A 15 -9.41 13.49 15.34
C GLY A 15 -9.50 12.32 14.36
N GLY A 16 -10.16 12.55 13.24
CA GLY A 16 -10.68 11.52 12.35
C GLY A 16 -9.67 10.47 11.92
N LEU A 17 -10.00 9.20 12.15
CA LEU A 17 -9.72 8.16 11.18
C LEU A 17 -10.83 8.22 10.14
N LEU A 18 -10.63 9.07 9.12
CA LEU A 18 -11.19 8.75 7.81
C LEU A 18 -10.51 7.43 7.41
N PRO A 19 -11.23 6.36 7.05
CA PRO A 19 -10.61 5.37 6.19
C PRO A 19 -10.19 6.14 4.95
N ALA A 20 -8.89 6.37 4.78
CA ALA A 20 -8.37 6.86 3.53
C ALA A 20 -8.72 5.77 2.51
N CYS A 21 -9.82 5.94 1.77
CA CYS A 21 -10.11 5.19 0.56
C CYS A 21 -9.15 5.65 -0.56
N GLY A 22 -7.86 5.64 -0.27
CA GLY A 22 -6.78 5.82 -1.23
C GLY A 22 -5.86 4.64 -1.03
N GLY A 23 -5.64 3.85 -2.07
CA GLY A 23 -4.68 2.75 -2.03
C GLY A 23 -3.27 3.25 -1.70
N ALA A 24 -2.40 2.32 -1.33
CA ALA A 24 -0.99 2.55 -1.09
C ALA A 24 -0.25 2.88 -2.41
N GLU A 25 0.71 3.79 -2.34
CA GLU A 25 1.54 4.19 -3.49
C GLU A 25 2.56 3.09 -3.85
N ILE A 26 3.13 3.16 -5.07
CA ILE A 26 4.17 2.22 -5.49
C ILE A 26 5.37 2.29 -4.52
N GLY A 27 5.72 1.15 -3.94
CA GLY A 27 6.77 1.00 -2.94
C GLY A 27 6.27 1.10 -1.49
N GLU A 28 5.01 1.47 -1.26
CA GLU A 28 4.38 1.43 0.06
C GLU A 28 3.85 0.04 0.39
N ALA A 29 3.70 -0.24 1.69
CA ALA A 29 3.24 -1.52 2.19
C ALA A 29 1.79 -1.79 1.81
N CYS A 30 1.50 -3.06 1.54
CA CYS A 30 0.16 -3.60 1.30
C CYS A 30 0.05 -4.95 2.01
N GLU A 31 -1.14 -5.57 2.04
CA GLU A 31 -1.36 -6.81 2.78
C GLU A 31 -1.60 -8.02 1.86
N THR A 32 -2.47 -7.88 0.86
CA THR A 32 -2.91 -9.03 0.05
C THR A 32 -2.09 -9.17 -1.23
N ARG A 33 -1.16 -10.12 -1.26
CA ARG A 33 -0.39 -10.45 -2.47
C ARG A 33 -1.31 -10.76 -3.65
N GLY A 34 -1.00 -10.17 -4.80
CA GLY A 34 -1.79 -10.23 -6.03
C GLY A 34 -2.96 -9.24 -6.10
N SER A 35 -3.24 -8.48 -5.03
CA SER A 35 -4.32 -7.48 -5.01
C SER A 35 -3.90 -6.18 -5.71
N GLN A 36 -4.78 -5.64 -6.55
CA GLN A 36 -4.67 -4.28 -7.09
C GLN A 36 -5.57 -3.29 -6.35
N ASP A 37 -6.53 -3.77 -5.55
CA ASP A 37 -7.51 -2.92 -4.86
C ASP A 37 -6.88 -2.13 -3.69
N GLU A 38 -5.74 -2.60 -3.18
CA GLU A 38 -4.99 -1.97 -2.10
C GLU A 38 -4.00 -0.92 -2.58
N CYS A 39 -3.73 -0.86 -3.88
CA CYS A 39 -2.68 -0.02 -4.46
C CYS A 39 -3.30 1.05 -5.38
N VAL A 40 -2.66 2.21 -5.50
CA VAL A 40 -3.03 3.21 -6.52
C VAL A 40 -2.34 2.93 -7.86
N ASP A 41 -2.72 3.69 -8.89
CA ASP A 41 -2.07 3.68 -10.21
C ASP A 41 -2.02 2.30 -10.90
N ASP A 42 -3.05 1.48 -10.69
CA ASP A 42 -3.14 0.10 -11.18
C ASP A 42 -1.93 -0.77 -10.76
N ALA A 43 -1.26 -0.40 -9.66
CA ALA A 43 -0.18 -1.19 -9.08
C ALA A 43 -0.73 -2.46 -8.42
N ILE A 44 0.16 -3.43 -8.17
CA ILE A 44 -0.19 -4.73 -7.62
C ILE A 44 0.68 -5.06 -6.41
N CYS A 45 0.05 -5.53 -5.35
CA CYS A 45 0.72 -5.91 -4.12
C CYS A 45 1.52 -7.21 -4.32
N ASP A 46 2.85 -7.19 -4.15
CA ASP A 46 3.66 -8.41 -4.06
C ASP A 46 4.98 -8.15 -3.32
N LEU A 47 5.75 -9.21 -3.07
CA LEU A 47 7.10 -9.08 -2.56
C LEU A 47 8.01 -8.46 -3.61
N LYS A 48 8.73 -7.41 -3.22
CA LYS A 48 9.68 -6.76 -4.11
C LYS A 48 10.80 -7.70 -4.53
N GLY A 49 11.25 -8.60 -3.66
CA GLY A 49 12.31 -9.56 -3.93
C GLY A 49 12.08 -10.89 -3.21
N THR A 50 12.94 -11.88 -3.47
CA THR A 50 12.80 -13.20 -2.83
C THR A 50 13.19 -13.24 -1.36
N ASP A 51 13.92 -12.23 -0.89
CA ASP A 51 14.38 -12.13 0.50
C ASP A 51 13.50 -11.20 1.35
N GLU A 52 12.49 -10.58 0.73
CA GLU A 52 11.54 -9.69 1.38
C GLU A 52 10.40 -10.48 2.01
N THR A 53 9.94 -10.06 3.19
CA THR A 53 8.80 -10.68 3.89
C THR A 53 7.57 -9.78 3.91
N GLU A 54 7.74 -8.48 3.66
CA GLU A 54 6.66 -7.49 3.64
C GLU A 54 6.32 -7.15 2.19
N PRO A 55 5.07 -7.38 1.75
CA PRO A 55 4.67 -7.04 0.41
C PRO A 55 4.44 -5.53 0.28
N VAL A 56 4.73 -5.03 -0.91
CA VAL A 56 4.59 -3.63 -1.28
C VAL A 56 3.88 -3.51 -2.61
N CYS A 57 3.30 -2.35 -2.88
CA CYS A 57 2.70 -2.08 -4.19
C CYS A 57 3.80 -1.97 -5.25
N LEU A 58 3.76 -2.85 -6.24
CA LEU A 58 4.71 -2.88 -7.34
C LEU A 58 4.06 -2.33 -8.60
N LYS A 59 4.86 -1.62 -9.39
CA LYS A 59 4.43 -1.12 -10.70
C LYS A 59 4.15 -2.29 -11.64
N VAL A 60 2.93 -2.37 -12.19
CA VAL A 60 2.58 -3.32 -13.25
C VAL A 60 3.34 -2.98 -14.54
N CYS A 61 3.73 -4.01 -15.30
CA CYS A 61 4.48 -3.86 -16.54
C CYS A 61 4.04 -4.92 -17.57
N ASN A 62 4.22 -4.62 -18.86
CA ASN A 62 4.10 -5.60 -19.94
C ASN A 62 5.48 -6.00 -20.48
N ASP A 63 6.42 -5.05 -20.48
CA ASP A 63 7.79 -5.20 -20.96
C ASP A 63 8.83 -4.64 -19.97
N ALA A 64 10.05 -5.19 -20.00
CA ALA A 64 11.15 -4.78 -19.13
C ALA A 64 11.57 -3.30 -19.32
N SER A 65 11.31 -2.72 -20.49
CA SER A 65 11.57 -1.29 -20.77
C SER A 65 10.72 -0.33 -19.95
N GLU A 66 9.62 -0.81 -19.33
CA GLU A 66 8.76 -0.03 -18.45
C GLU A 66 9.29 0.05 -17.00
N CYS A 67 10.28 -0.78 -16.67
CA CYS A 67 10.89 -0.88 -15.35
C CYS A 67 12.19 -0.09 -15.25
N ALA A 68 12.68 0.12 -14.02
CA ALA A 68 13.98 0.74 -13.82
C ALA A 68 15.10 -0.14 -14.41
N ALA A 69 16.26 0.45 -14.70
CA ALA A 69 17.40 -0.27 -15.30
C ALA A 69 17.89 -1.47 -14.45
N THR A 70 17.63 -1.45 -13.14
CA THR A 70 17.97 -2.50 -12.17
C THR A 70 16.84 -3.51 -11.95
N GLU A 71 15.72 -3.38 -12.66
CA GLU A 71 14.52 -4.19 -12.50
C GLU A 71 14.16 -4.90 -13.81
N ASP A 72 13.36 -5.95 -13.70
CA ASP A 72 12.83 -6.73 -14.82
C ASP A 72 11.33 -6.96 -14.62
N CYS A 73 10.62 -7.22 -15.72
CA CYS A 73 9.18 -7.39 -15.73
C CYS A 73 8.79 -8.86 -15.49
N ASN A 74 8.57 -9.22 -14.22
CA ASN A 74 8.37 -10.60 -13.79
C ASN A 74 6.94 -10.86 -13.31
N GLY A 75 6.53 -12.13 -13.35
CA GLY A 75 5.20 -12.55 -12.89
C GLY A 75 5.01 -12.38 -11.38
N VAL A 76 3.84 -11.88 -11.00
CA VAL A 76 3.41 -11.74 -9.61
C VAL A 76 2.82 -13.05 -9.11
N SER A 77 3.15 -13.43 -7.87
CA SER A 77 2.66 -14.67 -7.27
C SER A 77 1.15 -14.63 -7.07
N GLY A 78 0.44 -15.66 -7.53
CA GLY A 78 -1.02 -15.76 -7.38
C GLY A 78 -1.83 -14.88 -8.32
N SER A 79 -1.20 -14.26 -9.33
CA SER A 79 -1.84 -13.42 -10.34
C SER A 79 -1.38 -13.81 -11.76
N ASN A 80 -2.10 -13.33 -12.78
CA ASN A 80 -1.69 -13.41 -14.18
C ASN A 80 -1.01 -12.12 -14.67
N ILE A 81 -0.70 -11.21 -13.74
CA ILE A 81 -0.11 -9.89 -13.99
C ILE A 81 1.40 -9.94 -13.75
N LYS A 82 2.15 -9.10 -14.45
CA LYS A 82 3.58 -8.89 -14.23
C LYS A 82 3.83 -7.54 -13.57
N ALA A 83 4.86 -7.47 -12.76
CA ALA A 83 5.30 -6.25 -12.11
C ALA A 83 6.83 -6.10 -12.14
N CYS A 84 7.30 -4.87 -11.97
CA CYS A 84 8.72 -4.56 -11.90
C CYS A 84 9.30 -5.08 -10.58
N THR A 85 10.24 -6.02 -10.68
CA THR A 85 11.00 -6.54 -9.54
C THR A 85 12.50 -6.38 -9.82
N PRO A 86 13.37 -6.31 -8.79
CA PRO A 86 14.82 -6.31 -8.99
C PRO A 86 15.28 -7.49 -9.84
N LYS A 87 16.30 -7.24 -10.67
CA LYS A 87 17.01 -8.29 -11.39
C LYS A 87 17.67 -9.24 -10.40
N LYS A 88 17.67 -10.53 -10.76
CA LYS A 88 18.42 -11.58 -10.07
C LYS A 88 19.93 -11.44 -10.29
#